data_AF-A0A3M7RLZ8-F1
#
_entry.id   AF-A0A3M7RLZ8-F1
#
_cell.length_a   1.000
_cell.length_b   1.000
_cell.length_c   1.000
_cell.angle_alpha   90.00
_cell.angle_beta   90.00
_cell.angle_gamma   90.00
#
_symmetry.space_group_name_H-M   'P 1'
#
loop_
_entity.id
_entity.type
_entity.pdbx_description
1 polymer ?
#
loop_
_entity_poly.entity_id
_entity_poly.type
_entity_poly.pdbx_seq_one_letter_code
_entity_poly.pdbx_strand_id
1 'polypeptide(L)'
;FKDSKHFVRQNRAGSNHHFSYPQQFQTISADGLPITALVFSQTGSLPNSVLPLTVHPNQSQIMSQMPSPSRYDLERQPWFHGRITRKHAENMLYNKPIGSFLVRQSESGNSNDYSLSLVSGSGCVHMRICMKNGEFILGQCSQPFSSIVKMIEHYGRVEVPIKGAQHVKLSVPITPI
;
A
#
# COMPACT_ATOMS: atom_id res chain seq x y z
N PHE A 1 -52.67 33.76 26.19
CA PHE A 1 -53.50 33.50 25.00
C PHE A 1 -52.62 32.98 23.88
N LYS A 2 -53.08 31.93 23.18
CA LYS A 2 -52.40 31.11 22.15
C LYS A 2 -51.85 29.76 22.64
N ASP A 3 -52.81 28.87 22.84
CA ASP A 3 -52.95 27.52 22.25
C ASP A 3 -51.75 26.87 21.55
N SER A 4 -51.38 25.67 22.00
CA SER A 4 -51.60 24.45 21.21
C SER A 4 -51.32 23.19 22.03
N LYS A 5 -52.31 22.31 22.01
CA LYS A 5 -52.41 21.06 22.74
C LYS A 5 -52.00 19.86 21.86
N HIS A 6 -51.76 18.75 22.55
CA HIS A 6 -51.78 17.33 22.10
C HIS A 6 -50.46 16.72 21.65
N PHE A 7 -49.70 16.24 22.65
CA PHE A 7 -48.88 15.04 22.52
C PHE A 7 -49.74 13.83 22.91
N VAL A 8 -50.25 13.10 21.92
CA VAL A 8 -50.91 11.80 22.14
C VAL A 8 -49.84 10.73 22.27
N ARG A 9 -49.95 10.00 23.38
CA ARG A 9 -49.19 8.81 23.75
C ARG A 9 -49.88 7.59 23.13
N GLN A 10 -49.16 6.77 22.36
CA GLN A 10 -49.55 5.40 22.03
C GLN A 10 -48.35 4.47 22.13
N ASN A 11 -48.54 3.36 22.85
CA ASN A 11 -47.58 2.28 23.09
C ASN A 11 -47.94 1.05 22.24
N ARG A 12 -46.90 0.28 21.87
CA ARG A 12 -46.85 -1.16 21.47
C ARG A 12 -47.43 -1.58 20.09
N ALA A 13 -46.56 -2.13 19.22
CA ALA A 13 -46.43 -3.58 18.91
C ALA A 13 -45.69 -3.84 17.57
N GLY A 14 -44.83 -4.87 17.52
CA GLY A 14 -44.26 -5.51 16.30
C GLY A 14 -43.26 -4.65 15.50
N SER A 15 -42.22 -5.13 14.82
CA SER A 15 -41.93 -6.45 14.25
C SER A 15 -40.43 -6.59 13.95
N ASN A 16 -39.95 -7.84 13.97
CA ASN A 16 -38.60 -8.24 13.60
C ASN A 16 -38.24 -7.81 12.16
N HIS A 17 -37.15 -7.06 12.00
CA HIS A 17 -36.52 -6.87 10.69
C HIS A 17 -35.41 -7.88 10.49
N HIS A 18 -35.76 -8.96 9.78
CA HIS A 18 -34.87 -9.96 9.21
C HIS A 18 -34.11 -9.31 8.04
N PHE A 19 -32.80 -9.10 8.20
CA PHE A 19 -31.93 -8.71 7.09
C PHE A 19 -31.57 -9.95 6.27
N SER A 20 -32.17 -10.10 5.09
CA SER A 20 -31.82 -11.15 4.12
C SER A 20 -30.52 -10.80 3.40
N TYR A 21 -29.53 -11.70 3.46
CA TYR A 21 -28.35 -11.70 2.59
C TYR A 21 -28.69 -12.33 1.22
N PRO A 22 -28.06 -11.92 0.11
CA PRO A 22 -28.21 -12.60 -1.16
C PRO A 22 -27.50 -13.97 -1.14
N GLN A 23 -28.24 -15.01 -1.50
CA GLN A 23 -27.73 -16.37 -1.72
C GLN A 23 -26.82 -16.39 -2.96
N GLN A 24 -25.58 -16.87 -2.81
CA GLN A 24 -24.71 -17.23 -3.92
C GLN A 24 -25.06 -18.64 -4.40
N PHE A 25 -25.42 -18.79 -5.68
CA PHE A 25 -25.68 -20.09 -6.29
C PHE A 25 -24.35 -20.80 -6.60
N GLN A 26 -24.15 -22.00 -6.03
CA GLN A 26 -23.17 -22.96 -6.52
C GLN A 26 -23.89 -24.00 -7.38
N THR A 27 -23.56 -24.05 -8.67
CA THR A 27 -24.06 -25.08 -9.58
C THR A 27 -23.33 -26.39 -9.31
N ILE A 28 -24.06 -27.40 -8.89
CA ILE A 28 -23.59 -28.77 -8.65
C ILE A 28 -23.61 -29.57 -9.96
N SER A 29 -22.49 -30.21 -10.32
CA SER A 29 -22.46 -31.30 -11.31
C SER A 29 -22.83 -32.62 -10.64
N ALA A 30 -23.54 -33.48 -11.36
CA ALA A 30 -24.24 -34.66 -10.84
C ALA A 30 -23.35 -35.83 -10.36
N ASP A 31 -22.01 -35.76 -10.44
CA ASP A 31 -21.12 -36.90 -10.16
C ASP A 31 -20.06 -36.67 -9.07
N GLY A 32 -20.20 -35.63 -8.23
CA GLY A 32 -19.56 -35.59 -6.92
C GLY A 32 -18.02 -35.69 -6.83
N LEU A 33 -17.25 -35.23 -7.83
CA LEU A 33 -15.77 -35.16 -7.75
C LEU A 33 -15.23 -33.73 -7.99
N PRO A 34 -14.24 -33.26 -7.22
CA PRO A 34 -13.56 -31.98 -7.48
C PRO A 34 -12.68 -32.06 -8.74
N ILE A 35 -12.66 -30.98 -9.54
CA ILE A 35 -11.95 -30.84 -10.84
C ILE A 35 -10.42 -30.74 -10.66
N THR A 36 -9.80 -31.76 -10.06
CA THR A 36 -8.33 -31.90 -10.00
C THR A 36 -7.93 -33.37 -10.05
N ALA A 37 -8.34 -34.10 -11.10
CA ALA A 37 -7.84 -35.47 -11.28
C ALA A 37 -7.83 -35.86 -12.76
N LEU A 38 -6.86 -35.34 -13.51
CA LEU A 38 -6.38 -35.98 -14.74
C LEU A 38 -4.86 -35.81 -14.83
N VAL A 39 -4.11 -36.75 -14.25
CA VAL A 39 -2.77 -37.08 -14.73
C VAL A 39 -2.68 -38.61 -14.81
N PHE A 40 -2.36 -39.06 -16.02
CA PHE A 40 -2.39 -40.43 -16.49
C PHE A 40 -1.41 -41.35 -15.75
N SER A 41 -1.86 -42.57 -15.51
CA SER A 41 -1.03 -43.74 -15.23
C SER A 41 -0.18 -44.09 -16.46
N GLN A 42 1.12 -44.34 -16.27
CA GLN A 42 1.79 -45.47 -16.94
C GLN A 42 3.12 -45.84 -16.26
N THR A 43 3.35 -47.14 -16.30
CA THR A 43 4.42 -47.94 -15.71
C THR A 43 5.77 -47.77 -16.41
N GLY A 44 6.89 -47.86 -15.68
CA GLY A 44 8.18 -48.24 -16.28
C GLY A 44 9.40 -47.54 -15.68
N SER A 45 10.17 -48.29 -14.89
CA SER A 45 11.64 -48.30 -14.78
C SER A 45 12.42 -46.98 -14.51
N LEU A 46 13.10 -46.96 -13.36
CA LEU A 46 14.24 -46.08 -13.00
C LEU A 46 15.41 -46.25 -14.01
N PRO A 47 16.29 -45.25 -14.26
CA PRO A 47 17.02 -44.53 -13.22
C PRO A 47 17.23 -43.02 -13.44
N ASN A 48 17.37 -42.27 -12.35
CA ASN A 48 18.55 -41.44 -12.07
C ASN A 48 18.34 -40.63 -10.79
N SER A 49 19.43 -40.51 -10.04
CA SER A 49 19.58 -39.71 -8.83
C SER A 49 18.88 -38.36 -8.92
N VAL A 50 17.77 -38.20 -8.21
CA VAL A 50 17.28 -36.90 -7.76
C VAL A 50 16.91 -37.09 -6.30
N LEU A 51 17.67 -36.44 -5.42
CA LEU A 51 17.39 -36.38 -4.00
C LEU A 51 15.94 -35.85 -3.83
N PRO A 52 15.06 -36.52 -3.06
CA PRO A 52 13.74 -35.97 -2.82
C PRO A 52 13.92 -34.67 -2.03
N LEU A 53 13.56 -33.54 -2.65
CA LEU A 53 13.28 -32.33 -1.88
C LEU A 53 12.11 -32.69 -0.98
N THR A 54 12.39 -32.92 0.30
CA THR A 54 11.37 -33.05 1.33
C THR A 54 10.46 -31.82 1.23
N VAL A 55 9.27 -32.01 0.65
CA VAL A 55 8.25 -30.98 0.60
C VAL A 55 7.76 -30.80 2.03
N HIS A 56 8.34 -29.83 2.74
CA HIS A 56 7.81 -29.37 4.01
C HIS A 56 6.40 -28.81 3.78
N PRO A 57 5.40 -29.17 4.60
CA PRO A 57 3.98 -28.87 4.38
C PRO A 57 3.60 -27.39 4.63
N ASN A 58 4.51 -26.44 4.41
CA ASN A 58 4.37 -25.06 4.84
C ASN A 58 4.52 -24.04 3.70
N GLN A 59 4.02 -24.38 2.50
CA GLN A 59 4.03 -23.48 1.35
C GLN A 59 3.21 -22.19 1.58
N SER A 60 2.26 -22.20 2.52
CA SER A 60 1.48 -21.02 2.91
C SER A 60 2.27 -19.96 3.70
N GLN A 61 3.43 -20.28 4.29
CA GLN A 61 4.27 -19.33 5.02
C GLN A 61 5.38 -18.67 4.17
N ILE A 62 5.64 -19.17 2.97
CA ILE A 62 6.68 -18.61 2.10
C ILE A 62 6.13 -17.46 1.23
N MET A 63 4.83 -17.49 0.87
CA MET A 63 4.18 -16.40 0.13
C MET A 63 3.95 -15.13 0.94
N SER A 64 3.93 -15.20 2.27
CA SER A 64 3.71 -14.03 3.15
C SER A 64 4.97 -13.18 3.38
N GLN A 65 6.14 -13.63 2.91
CA GLN A 65 7.42 -12.94 3.11
C GLN A 65 7.96 -12.28 1.83
N MET A 66 7.33 -12.49 0.67
CA MET A 66 7.73 -11.79 -0.54
C MET A 66 7.25 -10.33 -0.48
N PRO A 67 8.14 -9.33 -0.57
CA PRO A 67 7.71 -7.95 -0.70
C PRO A 67 6.83 -7.82 -1.94
N SER A 68 5.75 -7.04 -1.85
CA SER A 68 4.96 -6.69 -3.04
C SER A 68 5.90 -6.15 -4.12
N PRO A 69 5.64 -6.39 -5.41
CA PRO A 69 6.53 -5.92 -6.48
C PRO A 69 6.83 -4.42 -6.36
N SER A 70 5.83 -3.63 -5.93
CA SER A 70 5.97 -2.20 -5.64
C SER A 70 6.95 -1.87 -4.50
N ARG A 71 7.06 -2.71 -3.48
CA ARG A 71 8.00 -2.55 -2.37
C ARG A 71 9.39 -3.01 -2.75
N TYR A 72 9.51 -4.11 -3.49
CA TYR A 72 10.79 -4.57 -4.01
C TYR A 72 11.44 -3.52 -4.92
N ASP A 73 10.67 -2.93 -5.84
CA ASP A 73 11.17 -1.87 -6.72
C ASP A 73 11.60 -0.62 -5.95
N LEU A 74 10.89 -0.28 -4.87
CA LEU A 74 11.19 0.83 -3.99
C LEU A 74 12.49 0.60 -3.20
N GLU A 75 12.70 -0.60 -2.66
CA GLU A 75 13.89 -0.95 -1.87
C GLU A 75 15.19 -0.90 -2.69
N ARG A 76 15.11 -0.94 -4.02
CA ARG A 76 16.27 -0.79 -4.92
C ARG A 76 16.56 0.64 -5.33
N GLN A 77 15.75 1.60 -4.88
CA GLN A 77 15.93 3.00 -5.26
C GLN A 77 17.02 3.66 -4.43
N PRO A 78 17.95 4.41 -5.06
CA PRO A 78 19.05 5.06 -4.35
C PRO A 78 18.57 6.15 -3.39
N TRP A 79 17.37 6.70 -3.60
CA TRP A 79 16.77 7.74 -2.76
C TRP A 79 15.86 7.19 -1.66
N PHE A 80 15.73 5.87 -1.53
CA PHE A 80 14.91 5.25 -0.49
C PHE A 80 15.76 4.83 0.71
N HIS A 81 15.37 5.27 1.91
CA HIS A 81 16.16 5.12 3.13
C HIS A 81 15.53 4.15 4.14
N GLY A 82 14.41 3.52 3.79
CA GLY A 82 13.69 2.65 4.72
C GLY A 82 13.24 3.39 5.97
N ARG A 83 13.43 2.80 7.15
CA ARG A 83 12.95 3.33 8.45
C ARG A 83 13.96 4.28 9.09
N ILE A 84 13.99 5.52 8.62
CA ILE A 84 14.74 6.61 9.28
C ILE A 84 13.78 7.63 9.90
N THR A 85 14.22 8.26 10.99
CA THR A 85 13.44 9.31 11.66
C THR A 85 13.41 10.59 10.84
N ARG A 86 12.41 11.43 11.09
CA ARG A 86 12.34 12.79 10.52
C ARG A 86 13.63 13.57 10.75
N LYS A 87 14.16 13.51 11.98
CA LYS A 87 15.40 14.21 12.37
C LYS A 87 16.62 13.68 11.62
N HIS A 88 16.71 12.36 11.41
CA HIS A 88 17.81 11.80 10.64
C HIS A 88 17.76 12.27 9.18
N ALA A 89 16.57 12.27 8.57
CA ALA A 89 16.36 12.82 7.23
C ALA A 89 16.75 14.30 7.13
N GLU A 90 16.38 15.13 8.12
CA GLU A 90 16.76 16.54 8.18
C GLU A 90 18.28 16.72 8.24
N ASN A 91 18.99 15.90 9.02
CA ASN A 91 20.46 15.93 9.07
C ASN A 91 21.10 15.57 7.72
N MET A 92 20.57 14.58 7.00
CA MET A 92 21.09 14.20 5.68
C MET A 92 20.85 15.28 4.61
N LEU A 93 19.76 16.03 4.76
CA LEU A 93 19.38 17.14 3.88
C LEU A 93 20.00 18.48 4.29
N TYR A 94 20.67 18.54 5.44
CA TYR A 94 21.33 19.74 5.91
C TYR A 94 22.43 20.19 4.94
N ASN A 95 22.44 21.49 4.61
CA ASN A 95 23.35 22.12 3.64
C ASN A 95 23.35 21.45 2.24
N LYS A 96 22.27 20.77 1.86
CA LYS A 96 22.09 20.25 0.50
C LYS A 96 21.38 21.28 -0.39
N PRO A 97 21.60 21.26 -1.72
CA PRO A 97 20.96 22.22 -2.62
C PRO A 97 19.44 22.02 -2.67
N ILE A 98 18.71 23.08 -3.06
CA ILE A 98 17.27 23.02 -3.31
C ILE A 98 16.97 21.90 -4.32
N GLY A 99 15.92 21.13 -4.06
CA GLY A 99 15.57 19.95 -4.87
C GLY A 99 16.25 18.66 -4.41
N SER A 100 17.10 18.71 -3.37
CA SER A 100 17.62 17.51 -2.71
C SER A 100 16.54 16.79 -1.95
N PHE A 101 16.43 15.47 -2.11
CA PHE A 101 15.33 14.71 -1.56
C PHE A 101 15.69 13.28 -1.17
N LEU A 102 14.84 12.69 -0.32
CA LEU A 102 14.81 11.28 -0.02
C LEU A 102 13.39 10.83 0.34
N VAL A 103 13.13 9.53 0.22
CA VAL A 103 11.91 8.89 0.70
C VAL A 103 12.24 7.96 1.85
N ARG A 104 11.42 8.02 2.90
CA ARG A 104 11.51 7.19 4.08
C ARG A 104 10.15 6.57 4.40
N GLN A 105 10.17 5.47 5.14
CA GLN A 105 8.98 4.92 5.76
C GLN A 105 8.46 5.88 6.85
N SER A 106 7.14 6.01 6.97
CA SER A 106 6.54 6.86 8.00
C SER A 106 6.84 6.34 9.41
N GLU A 107 7.04 7.26 10.36
CA GLU A 107 7.21 6.96 11.79
C GLU A 107 5.87 6.62 12.46
N SER A 108 4.73 6.89 11.80
CA SER A 108 3.39 6.76 12.36
C SER A 108 2.88 5.31 12.53
N GLY A 109 3.77 4.32 12.55
CA GLY A 109 3.46 2.91 12.80
C GLY A 109 2.71 2.17 11.68
N ASN A 110 2.04 2.89 10.77
CA ASN A 110 1.39 2.30 9.60
C ASN A 110 2.42 1.83 8.57
N SER A 111 2.43 0.53 8.27
CA SER A 111 3.44 -0.11 7.41
C SER A 111 3.43 0.41 5.98
N ASN A 112 2.31 0.98 5.52
CA ASN A 112 2.10 1.37 4.13
C ASN A 112 2.21 2.89 3.89
N ASP A 113 2.48 3.66 4.94
CA ASP A 113 2.68 5.10 4.83
C ASP A 113 4.16 5.43 4.68
N TYR A 114 4.44 6.37 3.80
CA TYR A 114 5.80 6.87 3.52
C TYR A 114 5.85 8.37 3.70
N SER A 115 7.05 8.94 3.66
CA SER A 115 7.28 10.38 3.71
C SER A 115 8.36 10.76 2.71
N LEU A 116 8.09 11.81 1.94
CA LEU A 116 9.05 12.50 1.11
C LEU A 116 9.65 13.66 1.91
N SER A 117 10.96 13.66 2.09
CA SER A 117 11.71 14.76 2.70
C SER A 117 12.48 15.48 1.59
N LEU A 118 12.34 16.81 1.50
CA LEU A 118 12.80 17.62 0.37
C LEU A 118 13.37 18.96 0.87
N VAL A 119 14.50 19.40 0.33
CA VAL A 119 15.00 20.77 0.51
C VAL A 119 14.26 21.71 -0.46
N SER A 120 13.57 22.69 0.10
CA SER A 120 12.93 23.79 -0.63
C SER A 120 13.64 25.11 -0.38
N GLY A 121 13.21 26.18 -1.04
CA GLY A 121 13.73 27.53 -0.80
C GLY A 121 13.52 28.05 0.64
N SER A 122 12.58 27.48 1.39
CA SER A 122 12.34 27.80 2.81
C SER A 122 12.94 26.78 3.79
N GLY A 123 13.73 25.82 3.29
CA GLY A 123 14.33 24.76 4.10
C GLY A 123 13.68 23.39 3.88
N CYS A 124 13.88 22.48 4.83
CA CYS A 124 13.43 21.09 4.71
C CYS A 124 11.92 20.96 4.92
N VAL A 125 11.24 20.37 3.93
CA VAL A 125 9.80 20.09 3.94
C VAL A 125 9.58 18.58 3.98
N HIS A 126 8.55 18.14 4.70
CA HIS A 126 8.15 16.73 4.79
C HIS A 126 6.72 16.56 4.32
N MET A 127 6.51 15.71 3.32
CA MET A 127 5.20 15.42 2.76
C MET A 127 4.85 13.95 2.97
N ARG A 128 3.67 13.69 3.53
CA ARG A 128 3.17 12.33 3.71
C ARG A 128 2.79 11.73 2.36
N ILE A 129 3.16 10.48 2.14
CA ILE A 129 2.69 9.66 1.02
C ILE A 129 1.77 8.61 1.62
N CYS A 130 0.49 8.66 1.26
CA CYS A 130 -0.54 7.74 1.75
C CYS A 130 -0.92 6.77 0.63
N MET A 131 -1.14 5.51 0.99
CA MET A 131 -1.75 4.54 0.08
C MET A 131 -3.28 4.57 0.24
N LYS A 132 -4.01 4.70 -0.88
CA LYS A 132 -5.48 4.63 -0.95
C LYS A 132 -5.87 3.77 -2.15
N ASN A 133 -6.68 2.75 -1.92
CA ASN A 133 -7.17 1.84 -2.98
C ASN A 133 -6.05 1.24 -3.88
N GLY A 134 -4.87 0.99 -3.31
CA GLY A 134 -3.72 0.46 -4.05
C GLY A 134 -2.88 1.50 -4.80
N GLU A 135 -3.26 2.78 -4.73
CA GLU A 135 -2.53 3.90 -5.34
C GLU A 135 -1.89 4.80 -4.28
N PHE A 136 -0.85 5.53 -4.65
CA PHE A 136 -0.11 6.44 -3.78
C PHE A 136 -0.46 7.90 -4.05
N ILE A 137 -0.74 8.64 -2.98
CA ILE A 137 -1.09 10.07 -3.01
C ILE A 137 -0.06 10.85 -2.18
N LEU A 138 0.51 11.90 -2.75
CA LEU A 138 1.38 12.86 -2.07
C LEU A 138 0.54 13.96 -1.41
N GLY A 139 0.66 14.09 -0.09
CA GLY A 139 -0.12 15.03 0.70
C GLY A 139 -1.61 14.69 0.70
N GLN A 140 -2.44 15.60 0.19
CA GLN A 140 -3.90 15.44 0.18
C GLN A 140 -4.54 15.59 -1.21
N CYS A 141 -3.86 16.24 -2.15
CA CYS A 141 -4.46 16.70 -3.40
C CYS A 141 -3.66 16.34 -4.66
N SER A 142 -2.60 15.52 -4.54
CA SER A 142 -1.93 15.04 -5.75
C SER A 142 -2.83 14.09 -6.52
N GLN A 143 -2.53 13.93 -7.81
CA GLN A 143 -3.02 12.79 -8.58
C GLN A 143 -2.54 11.46 -7.95
N PRO A 144 -3.29 10.36 -8.15
CA PRO A 144 -2.85 9.03 -7.78
C PRO A 144 -1.70 8.53 -8.66
N PHE A 145 -0.84 7.70 -8.05
CA PHE A 145 0.23 6.99 -8.74
C PHE A 145 0.19 5.51 -8.42
N SER A 146 0.47 4.65 -9.41
CA SER A 146 0.55 3.20 -9.21
C SER A 146 1.75 2.75 -8.37
N SER A 147 2.78 3.59 -8.24
CA SER A 147 3.94 3.36 -7.38
C SER A 147 4.60 4.67 -6.95
N ILE A 148 5.34 4.62 -5.83
CA ILE A 148 6.17 5.74 -5.38
C ILE A 148 7.27 6.06 -6.40
N VAL A 149 7.83 5.05 -7.07
CA VAL A 149 8.84 5.28 -8.12
C VAL A 149 8.29 6.17 -9.23
N LYS A 150 7.08 5.88 -9.73
CA LYS A 150 6.40 6.71 -10.74
C LYS A 150 6.08 8.11 -10.23
N MET A 151 5.72 8.25 -8.96
CA MET A 151 5.52 9.54 -8.31
C MET A 151 6.80 10.38 -8.31
N ILE A 152 7.93 9.79 -7.93
CA ILE A 152 9.23 10.49 -7.91
C ILE A 152 9.69 10.85 -9.32
N GLU A 153 9.57 9.94 -10.29
CA GLU A 153 9.87 10.22 -11.71
C GLU A 153 9.06 11.41 -12.25
N HIS A 154 7.77 11.48 -11.88
CA HIS A 154 6.90 12.58 -12.28
C HIS A 154 7.36 13.91 -11.69
N TYR A 155 7.55 13.98 -10.36
CA TYR A 155 7.98 15.20 -9.68
C TYR A 155 9.46 15.54 -9.89
N GLY A 156 10.23 14.70 -10.57
CA GLY A 156 11.53 15.08 -11.14
C GLY A 156 11.40 15.99 -12.36
N ARG A 157 10.26 15.98 -13.05
CA ARG A 157 10.01 16.76 -14.28
C ARG A 157 9.13 17.98 -14.03
N VAL A 158 8.18 17.86 -13.11
CA VAL A 158 7.25 18.93 -12.71
C VAL A 158 7.44 19.30 -11.25
N GLU A 159 6.90 20.45 -10.87
CA GLU A 159 7.03 20.99 -9.52
C GLU A 159 6.12 20.27 -8.52
N VAL A 160 6.61 20.09 -7.31
CA VAL A 160 5.86 19.50 -6.21
C VAL A 160 4.86 20.53 -5.67
N PRO A 161 3.58 20.16 -5.44
CA PRO A 161 2.56 21.08 -4.93
C PRO A 161 2.75 21.35 -3.43
N ILE A 162 3.68 22.23 -3.09
CA ILE A 162 3.95 22.65 -1.71
C ILE A 162 3.18 23.94 -1.43
N LYS A 163 2.20 23.88 -0.51
CA LYS A 163 1.41 25.06 -0.12
C LYS A 163 2.32 26.09 0.56
N GLY A 164 2.42 27.29 -0.01
CA GLY A 164 3.14 28.42 0.61
C GLY A 164 4.67 28.31 0.54
N ALA A 165 5.23 27.41 -0.26
CA ALA A 165 6.66 27.38 -0.56
C ALA A 165 6.92 27.67 -2.03
N GLN A 166 8.17 27.97 -2.38
CA GLN A 166 8.59 28.08 -3.76
C GLN A 166 8.39 26.75 -4.48
N HIS A 167 8.06 26.81 -5.77
CA HIS A 167 7.92 25.63 -6.59
C HIS A 167 9.27 24.92 -6.76
N VAL A 168 9.32 23.62 -6.46
CA VAL A 168 10.57 22.83 -6.45
C VAL A 168 10.32 21.47 -7.08
N LYS A 169 11.29 21.01 -7.88
CA LYS A 169 11.32 19.65 -8.47
C LYS A 169 12.23 18.74 -7.65
N LEU A 170 12.04 17.43 -7.77
CA LEU A 170 12.92 16.41 -7.18
C LEU A 170 14.13 16.18 -8.07
N SER A 171 15.23 16.91 -7.81
CA SER A 171 16.38 16.95 -8.72
C SER A 171 17.60 16.17 -8.22
N VAL A 172 17.84 16.13 -6.92
CA VAL A 172 19.07 15.54 -6.34
C VAL A 172 18.70 14.45 -5.34
N PRO A 173 18.79 13.16 -5.72
CA PRO A 173 18.55 12.07 -4.78
C PRO A 173 19.67 12.00 -3.74
N ILE A 174 19.31 11.87 -2.46
CA ILE A 174 20.25 11.57 -1.39
C ILE A 174 20.32 10.05 -1.21
N THR A 175 21.53 9.49 -1.21
CA THR A 175 21.76 8.06 -0.98
C THR A 175 21.94 7.73 0.49
N PRO A 176 21.48 6.56 0.97
CA PRO A 176 21.91 6.01 2.25
C PRO A 176 23.45 5.93 2.31
N ILE A 177 24.01 6.12 3.51
CA ILE A 177 25.44 5.99 3.79
C ILE A 177 25.74 4.56 4.23
#